data_AF-A0A522EVP5-F1
#
_entry.id   AF-A0A522EVP5-F1
#
_cell.length_a   1.000
_cell.length_b   1.000
_cell.length_c   1.000
_cell.angle_alpha   90.00
_cell.angle_beta   90.00
_cell.angle_gamma   90.00
#
_symmetry.space_group_name_H-M   'P 1'
#
loop_
_entity.id
_entity.type
_entity.pdbx_description
1 polymer ?
#
loop_
_entity_poly.entity_id
_entity_poly.type
_entity_poly.pdbx_seq_one_letter_code
_entity_poly.pdbx_strand_id
1 'polypeptide(L)'
;MTLGYYPDTNNLDTLRFTTFVIDPNNFGGYYFIDGCSLSETGNTNIFIPNAFSPNGDGENDFLEIYYGNMNNIKTLQLIIYDRWGEKVFETADENFKWDGTYNSKVLNTQMFVYFFRVQFADQTLLNKKGNISLIK
;
A
#
# COMPACT_ATOMS: atom_id res chain seq x y z
N MET A 1 -24.96 -12.01 12.04
CA MET A 1 -24.48 -11.30 10.85
C MET A 1 -23.42 -12.18 10.23
N THR A 2 -23.71 -12.86 9.13
CA THR A 2 -22.76 -13.79 8.50
C THR A 2 -22.37 -13.18 7.17
N LEU A 3 -21.08 -12.89 6.98
CA LEU A 3 -20.53 -12.38 5.73
C LEU A 3 -20.28 -13.58 4.80
N GLY A 4 -20.77 -13.53 3.57
CA GLY A 4 -20.47 -14.50 2.52
C GLY A 4 -19.67 -13.84 1.39
N TYR A 5 -18.65 -14.51 0.90
CA TYR A 5 -17.77 -14.05 -0.18
C TYR A 5 -18.03 -14.84 -1.46
N TYR A 6 -18.19 -14.15 -2.60
CA TYR A 6 -18.19 -14.77 -3.93
C TYR A 6 -17.30 -13.93 -4.86
N PRO A 7 -16.21 -14.48 -5.40
CA PRO A 7 -15.42 -13.79 -6.41
C PRO A 7 -16.16 -13.81 -7.76
N ASP A 8 -16.25 -12.66 -8.43
CA ASP A 8 -16.74 -12.59 -9.81
C ASP A 8 -15.64 -13.10 -10.76
N THR A 9 -15.91 -14.23 -11.43
CA THR A 9 -14.91 -14.92 -12.27
C THR A 9 -14.82 -14.37 -13.70
N ASN A 10 -15.58 -13.31 -14.04
CA ASN A 10 -15.69 -12.86 -15.43
C ASN A 10 -14.82 -11.66 -15.79
N ASN A 11 -14.01 -11.14 -14.86
CA ASN A 11 -13.01 -10.13 -15.18
C ASN A 11 -11.84 -10.23 -14.20
N LEU A 12 -10.69 -10.74 -14.66
CA LEU A 12 -9.50 -10.92 -13.83
C LEU A 12 -8.85 -9.59 -13.40
N ASP A 13 -9.30 -8.48 -13.98
CA ASP A 13 -8.64 -7.18 -13.90
C ASP A 13 -9.44 -6.16 -13.05
N THR A 14 -10.53 -6.59 -12.39
CA THR A 14 -11.26 -5.74 -11.45
C THR A 14 -11.92 -6.55 -10.35
N LEU A 15 -11.33 -6.54 -9.16
CA LEU A 15 -12.00 -7.01 -7.95
C LEU A 15 -13.17 -6.07 -7.64
N ARG A 16 -14.39 -6.48 -7.97
CA ARG A 16 -15.60 -5.81 -7.51
C ARG A 16 -16.04 -6.43 -6.19
N PHE A 17 -15.91 -5.68 -5.10
CA PHE A 17 -16.45 -6.07 -3.81
C PHE A 17 -17.93 -5.69 -3.77
N THR A 18 -18.81 -6.67 -3.57
CA THR A 18 -20.24 -6.42 -3.35
C THR A 18 -20.58 -6.79 -1.91
N THR A 19 -20.88 -5.78 -1.09
CA THR A 19 -21.34 -6.01 0.29
C THR A 19 -22.86 -5.88 0.32
N PHE A 20 -23.55 -6.90 0.84
CA PHE A 20 -25.00 -6.84 1.06
C PHE A 20 -25.29 -6.55 2.53
N VAL A 21 -26.14 -5.55 2.80
CA VAL A 21 -26.73 -5.36 4.13
C VAL A 21 -28.13 -5.99 4.11
N ILE A 22 -28.38 -6.95 5.00
CA ILE A 22 -29.70 -7.56 5.17
C ILE A 22 -30.42 -6.76 6.26
N ASP A 23 -31.44 -5.97 5.90
CA ASP A 23 -32.34 -5.36 6.88
C ASP A 23 -33.36 -6.44 7.34
N PRO A 24 -33.40 -6.80 8.62
CA PRO A 24 -34.32 -7.82 9.12
C PRO A 24 -35.80 -7.44 9.00
N ASN A 25 -36.12 -6.16 8.72
CA ASN A 25 -37.51 -5.68 8.67
C ASN A 25 -38.03 -5.37 7.25
N ASN A 26 -37.24 -5.59 6.20
CA ASN A 26 -37.65 -5.31 4.82
C ASN A 26 -37.22 -6.45 3.87
N PHE A 27 -38.11 -7.42 3.67
CA PHE A 27 -37.91 -8.67 2.92
C PHE A 27 -37.82 -8.48 1.39
N GLY A 28 -37.03 -7.52 0.90
CA GLY A 28 -36.83 -7.38 -0.56
C GLY A 28 -35.98 -6.21 -1.07
N GLY A 29 -35.41 -5.37 -0.19
CA GLY A 29 -34.57 -4.25 -0.62
C GLY A 29 -33.08 -4.57 -0.55
N TYR A 30 -32.40 -4.66 -1.70
CA TYR A 30 -30.94 -4.62 -1.77
C TYR A 30 -30.51 -3.18 -2.09
N TYR A 31 -29.65 -2.59 -1.27
CA TYR A 31 -28.98 -1.32 -1.59
C TYR A 31 -27.54 -1.63 -2.02
N PHE A 32 -27.19 -1.26 -3.25
CA PHE A 32 -25.83 -1.32 -3.74
C PHE A 32 -25.06 -0.12 -3.17
N ILE A 33 -23.97 -0.37 -2.46
CA ILE A 33 -23.01 0.67 -2.06
C ILE A 33 -21.79 0.59 -2.98
N ASP A 34 -21.36 1.76 -3.45
CA ASP A 34 -20.60 1.97 -4.69
C ASP A 34 -19.35 1.09 -4.87
N GLY A 35 -19.24 0.54 -6.08
CA GLY A 35 -18.04 -0.10 -6.56
C GLY A 35 -16.92 0.93 -6.70
N CYS A 36 -15.91 0.84 -5.85
CA CYS A 36 -14.62 1.44 -6.14
C CYS A 36 -14.02 0.67 -7.33
N SER A 37 -14.16 1.22 -8.53
CA SER A 37 -13.53 0.66 -9.72
C SER A 37 -12.04 0.94 -9.68
N LEU A 38 -11.23 -0.07 -9.35
CA LEU A 38 -9.81 -0.05 -9.67
C LEU A 38 -9.69 -0.14 -11.19
N SER A 39 -9.42 0.97 -11.86
CA SER A 39 -9.16 0.96 -13.30
C SER A 39 -7.77 0.38 -13.53
N GLU A 40 -7.67 -0.83 -14.03
CA GLU A 40 -6.43 -1.33 -14.63
C GLU A 40 -6.15 -0.54 -15.91
N THR A 41 -5.28 0.46 -15.78
CA THR A 41 -4.72 1.20 -16.91
C THR A 41 -3.23 0.94 -16.95
N GLY A 42 -2.80 -0.27 -17.32
CA GLY A 42 -1.42 -0.55 -17.76
C GLY A 42 -0.28 0.03 -16.90
N ASN A 43 -0.52 0.21 -15.61
CA ASN A 43 0.38 0.88 -14.71
C ASN A 43 1.02 -0.21 -13.87
N THR A 44 2.33 -0.19 -13.78
CA THR A 44 3.07 -0.95 -12.78
C THR A 44 2.53 -0.56 -11.41
N ASN A 45 1.62 -1.39 -10.89
CA ASN A 45 0.81 -1.14 -9.70
C ASN A 45 1.71 -1.20 -8.46
N ILE A 46 2.52 -0.17 -8.26
CA ILE A 46 3.34 0.02 -7.07
C ILE A 46 2.55 0.87 -6.09
N PHE A 47 2.24 0.29 -4.95
CA PHE A 47 1.58 0.93 -3.82
C PHE A 47 2.57 1.04 -2.66
N ILE A 48 2.70 2.27 -2.14
CA ILE A 48 3.53 2.57 -0.98
C ILE A 48 2.57 3.12 0.09
N PRO A 49 2.43 2.45 1.24
CA PRO A 49 1.58 2.93 2.32
C PRO A 49 2.00 4.33 2.77
N ASN A 50 1.00 5.14 3.16
CA ASN A 50 1.23 6.47 3.71
C ASN A 50 1.18 6.51 5.24
N ALA A 51 0.96 5.37 5.89
CA ALA A 51 0.97 5.22 7.34
C ALA A 51 1.30 3.77 7.74
N PHE A 52 1.97 3.61 8.87
CA PHE A 52 2.27 2.31 9.48
C PHE A 52 2.42 2.48 11.01
N SER A 53 2.17 1.40 11.74
CA SER A 53 2.12 1.35 13.20
C SER A 53 2.91 0.16 13.75
N PRO A 54 4.22 0.31 14.05
CA PRO A 54 5.07 -0.75 14.60
C PRO A 54 4.75 -0.98 16.09
N ASN A 55 3.55 -1.49 16.37
CA ASN A 55 3.04 -1.79 17.70
C ASN A 55 3.10 -3.30 18.05
N GLY A 56 3.47 -4.13 17.07
CA GLY A 56 3.62 -5.58 17.20
C GLY A 56 2.31 -6.35 17.18
N ASP A 57 1.22 -5.78 16.64
CA ASP A 57 -0.07 -6.46 16.49
C ASP A 57 -0.16 -7.32 15.22
N GLY A 58 0.84 -7.25 14.34
CA GLY A 58 0.91 -7.97 13.07
C GLY A 58 0.26 -7.22 11.90
N GLU A 59 -0.33 -6.05 12.12
CA GLU A 59 -1.01 -5.24 11.11
C GLU A 59 -0.28 -3.92 10.87
N ASN A 60 0.22 -3.70 9.65
CA ASN A 60 0.95 -2.48 9.28
C ASN A 60 2.15 -2.16 10.20
N ASP A 61 2.80 -3.19 10.76
CA ASP A 61 4.00 -3.02 11.60
C ASP A 61 5.21 -2.49 10.84
N PHE A 62 5.25 -2.75 9.53
CA PHE A 62 6.37 -2.40 8.68
C PHE A 62 5.89 -1.55 7.51
N LEU A 63 6.71 -0.56 7.16
CA LEU A 63 6.66 0.02 5.83
C LEU A 63 7.34 -0.94 4.85
N GLU A 64 6.58 -1.36 3.86
CA GLU A 64 7.02 -2.16 2.72
C GLU A 64 6.31 -1.68 1.45
N ILE A 65 6.80 -2.10 0.29
CA ILE A 65 6.19 -1.74 -0.99
C ILE A 65 5.36 -2.92 -1.49
N TYR A 66 4.12 -2.64 -1.88
CA TYR A 66 3.24 -3.61 -2.50
C TYR A 66 3.27 -3.43 -4.00
N TYR A 67 3.46 -4.52 -4.74
CA TYR A 67 3.43 -4.50 -6.19
C TYR A 67 2.83 -5.78 -6.79
N GLY A 68 2.26 -5.67 -7.98
CA GLY A 68 1.62 -6.79 -8.66
C GLY A 68 2.59 -7.75 -9.38
N ASN A 69 3.75 -7.27 -9.84
CA ASN A 69 4.69 -8.08 -10.60
C ASN A 69 6.15 -7.63 -10.39
N MET A 70 6.94 -8.45 -9.67
CA MET A 70 8.38 -8.20 -9.42
C MET A 70 9.25 -8.35 -10.66
N ASN A 71 8.83 -9.18 -11.63
CA ASN A 71 9.73 -9.73 -12.66
C ASN A 71 10.26 -8.70 -13.66
N ASN A 72 9.81 -7.44 -13.57
CA ASN A 72 10.18 -6.38 -14.47
C ASN A 72 11.00 -5.27 -13.80
N ILE A 73 11.33 -5.35 -12.52
CA ILE A 73 12.15 -4.31 -11.86
C ILE A 73 13.63 -4.52 -12.20
N LYS A 74 14.26 -3.48 -12.75
CA LYS A 74 15.70 -3.46 -13.08
C LYS A 74 16.51 -2.76 -12.00
N THR A 75 16.03 -1.61 -11.53
CA THR A 75 16.62 -0.89 -10.39
C THR A 75 15.53 -0.28 -9.54
N LEU A 76 15.77 -0.22 -8.23
CA LEU A 76 14.88 0.37 -7.24
C LEU A 76 15.70 1.23 -6.29
N GLN A 77 15.15 2.37 -5.88
CA GLN A 77 15.69 3.20 -4.82
C GLN A 77 14.54 3.82 -4.04
N LEU A 78 14.56 3.61 -2.73
CA LEU A 78 13.68 4.29 -1.78
C LEU A 78 14.55 5.05 -0.79
N ILE A 79 14.26 6.33 -0.59
CA ILE A 79 14.89 7.17 0.41
C ILE A 79 13.79 7.81 1.26
N ILE A 80 13.94 7.77 2.58
CA ILE A 80 13.02 8.36 3.54
C ILE A 80 13.76 9.42 4.34
N TYR A 81 13.14 10.60 4.44
CA TYR A 81 13.63 11.74 5.20
C TYR A 81 12.66 12.08 6.33
N ASP A 82 13.20 12.56 7.43
CA ASP A 82 12.41 13.18 8.49
C ASP A 82 11.93 14.59 8.08
N ARG A 83 11.18 15.23 8.99
CA ARG A 83 10.69 16.60 8.79
C ARG A 83 11.78 17.68 8.75
N TRP A 84 13.00 17.36 9.15
CA TRP A 84 14.16 18.25 9.18
C TRP A 84 15.08 18.04 7.97
N GLY A 85 14.76 17.10 7.09
CA GLY A 85 15.55 16.76 5.92
C GLY A 85 16.71 15.79 6.22
N GLU A 86 16.74 15.19 7.41
CA GLU A 86 17.67 14.13 7.75
C GLU A 86 17.23 12.82 7.09
N LYS A 87 18.16 12.14 6.40
CA LYS A 87 17.91 10.84 5.78
C LYS A 87 17.88 9.76 6.86
N VAL A 88 16.69 9.21 7.12
CA VAL A 88 16.48 8.20 8.17
C VAL A 88 16.53 6.77 7.62
N PHE A 89 16.27 6.58 6.33
CA PHE A 89 16.31 5.26 5.71
C PHE A 89 16.63 5.36 4.22
N GLU A 90 17.38 4.39 3.70
CA GLU A 90 17.62 4.22 2.27
C GLU A 90 17.77 2.73 1.95
N THR A 91 17.14 2.30 0.86
CA THR A 91 17.27 0.93 0.36
C THR A 91 17.17 0.89 -1.15
N ALA A 92 17.82 -0.12 -1.72
CA ALA A 92 17.65 -0.54 -3.11
C ALA A 92 17.02 -1.95 -3.22
N ASP A 93 16.75 -2.59 -2.08
CA ASP A 93 16.08 -3.89 -2.01
C ASP A 93 14.56 -3.67 -2.08
N GLU A 94 13.88 -4.43 -2.92
CA GLU A 94 12.43 -4.46 -3.09
C GLU A 94 11.70 -5.18 -1.95
N ASN A 95 12.37 -6.12 -1.27
CA ASN A 95 11.80 -6.91 -0.17
C ASN A 95 12.09 -6.29 1.21
N PHE A 96 12.50 -5.01 1.24
CA PHE A 96 12.78 -4.34 2.50
C PHE A 96 11.51 -4.27 3.37
N LYS A 97 11.73 -4.27 4.69
CA LYS A 97 10.74 -3.93 5.69
C LYS A 97 11.36 -2.94 6.65
N TRP A 98 10.74 -1.77 6.80
CA TRP A 98 11.20 -0.75 7.74
C TRP A 98 10.21 -0.58 8.87
N ASP A 99 10.65 -0.79 10.10
CA ASP A 99 9.89 -0.72 11.34
C ASP A 99 9.92 0.67 12.00
N GLY A 100 10.41 1.69 11.28
CA GLY A 100 10.57 3.03 11.86
C GLY A 100 11.79 3.17 12.76
N THR A 101 12.78 2.28 12.68
CA THR A 101 14.05 2.42 13.41
C THR A 101 15.05 3.32 12.67
N TYR A 102 15.77 4.14 13.43
CA TYR A 102 16.91 4.94 12.97
C TYR A 102 17.96 5.03 14.07
N ASN A 103 19.24 4.86 13.74
CA ASN A 103 20.36 4.87 14.69
C ASN A 103 20.13 3.97 15.93
N SER A 104 19.63 2.75 15.71
CA SER A 104 19.29 1.77 16.77
C SER A 104 18.19 2.22 17.74
N LYS A 105 17.41 3.25 17.39
CA LYS A 105 16.27 3.73 18.17
C LYS A 105 15.00 3.67 17.34
N VAL A 106 13.92 3.19 17.94
CA VAL A 106 12.58 3.28 17.34
C VAL A 106 12.14 4.74 17.37
N LEU A 107 11.80 5.30 16.22
CA LEU A 107 11.33 6.68 16.13
C LEU A 107 9.95 6.82 16.79
N ASN A 108 9.63 8.04 17.24
CA ASN A 108 8.30 8.36 17.77
C ASN A 108 7.34 8.72 16.64
N THR A 109 6.05 8.84 16.97
CA THR A 109 5.01 9.31 16.06
C THR A 109 5.43 10.59 15.34
N GLN A 110 5.64 10.49 14.02
CA GLN A 110 6.14 11.58 13.20
C GLN A 110 5.80 11.34 11.73
N MET A 111 5.76 12.44 10.96
CA MET A 111 5.67 12.38 9.50
C MET A 111 7.04 12.39 8.85
N PHE A 112 7.20 11.51 7.87
CA PHE A 112 8.35 11.39 7.00
C PHE A 112 7.97 11.75 5.56
N VAL A 113 8.97 12.07 4.75
CA VAL A 113 8.83 12.25 3.30
C VAL A 113 9.64 11.17 2.61
N TYR A 114 9.04 10.46 1.67
CA TYR A 114 9.76 9.48 0.85
C TYR A 114 9.95 9.97 -0.57
N PHE A 115 11.05 9.50 -1.16
CA PHE A 115 11.34 9.56 -2.57
C PHE A 115 11.60 8.15 -3.06
N PHE A 116 10.79 7.71 -4.00
CA PHE A 116 10.84 6.40 -4.60
C PHE A 116 11.13 6.53 -6.09
N ARG A 117 12.11 5.79 -6.57
CA ARG A 117 12.45 5.70 -7.98
C ARG A 117 12.61 4.23 -8.34
N VAL A 118 11.99 3.82 -9.44
CA VAL A 118 12.15 2.49 -9.99
C VAL A 118 12.32 2.58 -11.51
N GLN A 119 13.21 1.74 -12.03
CA GLN A 119 13.37 1.51 -13.45
C GLN A 119 12.96 0.08 -13.75
N PHE A 120 12.12 -0.08 -14.77
CA PHE A 120 11.70 -1.38 -15.25
C PHE A 120 12.58 -1.88 -16.40
N ALA A 121 12.45 -3.17 -16.74
CA ALA A 121 13.21 -3.82 -17.81
C ALA A 121 12.93 -3.24 -19.21
N ASP A 122 11.73 -2.68 -19.41
CA ASP A 122 11.33 -1.94 -20.61
C ASP A 122 11.91 -0.51 -20.68
N GLN A 123 12.78 -0.15 -19.73
CA GLN A 123 13.38 1.18 -19.53
C GLN A 123 12.40 2.25 -19.03
N THR A 124 11.16 1.90 -18.71
CA THR A 124 10.20 2.81 -18.09
C THR A 124 10.71 3.24 -16.72
N LEU A 125 10.63 4.54 -16.44
CA LEU A 125 10.99 5.12 -15.15
C LEU A 125 9.73 5.58 -14.43
N LEU A 126 9.55 5.11 -13.20
CA LEU A 126 8.50 5.57 -12.31
C LEU A 126 9.14 6.25 -11.10
N ASN A 127 8.73 7.49 -10.85
CA ASN A 127 9.12 8.23 -9.66
C ASN A 127 7.86 8.52 -8.84
N LYS A 128 7.89 8.17 -7.55
CA LYS A 128 6.85 8.53 -6.58
C LYS A 128 7.47 9.31 -5.43
N LYS A 129 6.68 10.22 -4.88
CA LYS A 129 7.00 10.96 -3.66
C LYS A 129 5.74 11.14 -2.86
N GLY A 130 5.88 11.21 -1.55
CA GLY A 130 4.75 11.41 -0.66
C GLY A 130 5.20 11.46 0.78
N ASN A 131 4.21 11.52 1.67
CA ASN A 131 4.43 11.46 3.10
C ASN A 131 4.09 10.09 3.66
N ILE A 132 4.77 9.73 4.74
CA ILE A 132 4.50 8.53 5.54
C ILE A 132 4.29 8.98 6.98
N SER A 133 3.26 8.47 7.63
CA SER A 133 2.97 8.75 9.03
C SER A 133 3.33 7.52 9.86
N LEU A 134 4.30 7.65 10.75
CA LEU A 134 4.55 6.65 11.79
C LEU A 134 3.59 6.94 12.95
N ILE A 135 2.81 5.94 13.36
CA ILE A 135 1.80 6.04 14.42
C ILE A 135 2.14 5.03 15.53
N LYS A 136 1.94 5.42 16.79
CA LYS A 136 2.04 4.56 17.97
C LYS A 136 0.81 4.74 18.84
#